data_AF-A0A524AHQ9-F1
#
_entry.id   AF-A0A524AHQ9-F1
#
_cell.length_a   1.000
_cell.length_b   1.000
_cell.length_c   1.000
_cell.angle_alpha   90.00
_cell.angle_beta   90.00
_cell.angle_gamma   90.00
#
_symmetry.space_group_name_H-M   'P 1'
#
loop_
_entity.id
_entity.type
_entity.pdbx_description
1 polymer ?
#
loop_
_entity_poly.entity_id
_entity_poly.type
_entity_poly.pdbx_seq_one_letter_code
_entity_poly.pdbx_strand_id
1 'polypeptide(L)'
;MKTKAFYVFAVIVLTLGCWLYAGFLLSSRGSDWLVVLAIVAWLFTSSLALAATRVSHSAWIYAGLLVLAVLSVSPSVLVNILPDPASLSFGIMPVLIPPPTAVLITLLLYSGLTLKAWQSAGTVEGGDSQAERKQAERAAVVLVLSALTLVCWWFAPFMFGVGLFGPLSWLIVIPIVLLFVSALTLAARRVSHSVWIYAGLFILPVLSLPASVFVNIFPARLSLLFGTPMMLMLLLIPSIALLIAALLLYSGLNLYREWQNAGAVEGGGSQAQRKHAGRAAAVVLVLSALLLAKTLHNLYWLTVWDNTDDSLGYLWLVAPVVAVLFSGVMLSITLLGRTKLAGFLYSLLIPALMIAVSAHAQRVDFRQLTEERAERVTQAIETYYAREGHYPQDLRQLTHWYALSLPGPVIIYGQDWCYDGSDDYYRLGYVYREHWSNPRLIGRIYKTKGEVPDLHGMCEEEVVAIQERYPNYPYEYWADGQ
;
A
#
# COMPACT_ATOMS: atom_id res chain seq x y z
N MET A 1 -10.55 30.77 -3.82
CA MET A 1 -10.89 29.34 -3.57
C MET A 1 -9.72 28.37 -3.81
N LYS A 2 -8.88 28.54 -4.86
CA LYS A 2 -7.75 27.63 -5.16
C LYS A 2 -6.66 27.56 -4.07
N THR A 3 -6.38 28.66 -3.38
CA THR A 3 -5.38 28.73 -2.28
C THR A 3 -5.79 28.00 -1.01
N LYS A 4 -7.09 28.01 -0.64
CA LYS A 4 -7.57 27.30 0.56
C LYS A 4 -7.48 25.78 0.43
N ALA A 5 -7.86 25.22 -0.72
CA ALA A 5 -7.71 23.78 -0.99
C ALA A 5 -6.23 23.34 -0.95
N PHE A 6 -5.33 24.28 -1.23
CA PHE A 6 -3.91 24.04 -1.32
C PHE A 6 -3.20 24.00 0.05
N TYR A 7 -3.51 24.94 0.95
CA TYR A 7 -3.05 24.87 2.35
C TYR A 7 -3.53 23.60 3.03
N VAL A 8 -4.77 23.18 2.74
CA VAL A 8 -5.33 21.92 3.25
C VAL A 8 -4.52 20.72 2.77
N PHE A 9 -4.12 20.68 1.50
CA PHE A 9 -3.26 19.62 0.97
C PHE A 9 -1.87 19.61 1.61
N ALA A 10 -1.22 20.78 1.74
CA ALA A 10 0.11 20.88 2.34
C ALA A 10 0.10 20.43 3.81
N VAL A 11 -0.91 20.83 4.59
CA VAL A 11 -1.10 20.36 5.97
C VAL A 11 -1.30 18.86 6.02
N ILE A 12 -2.01 18.28 5.07
CA ILE A 12 -2.23 16.82 5.00
C ILE A 12 -0.96 16.06 4.68
N VAL A 13 -0.13 16.53 3.74
CA VAL A 13 1.13 15.84 3.46
C VAL A 13 2.10 15.97 4.63
N LEU A 14 2.17 17.13 5.28
CA LEU A 14 3.00 17.35 6.47
C LEU A 14 2.54 16.47 7.63
N THR A 15 1.23 16.36 7.83
CA THR A 15 0.70 15.46 8.84
C THR A 15 0.90 14.01 8.45
N LEU A 16 0.76 13.59 7.19
CA LEU A 16 1.08 12.23 6.73
C LEU A 16 2.54 11.85 6.98
N GLY A 17 3.47 12.79 6.78
CA GLY A 17 4.87 12.61 7.15
C GLY A 17 5.05 12.41 8.66
N CYS A 18 4.39 13.23 9.48
CA CYS A 18 4.35 13.04 10.93
C CYS A 18 3.64 11.72 11.34
N TRP A 19 2.62 11.26 10.59
CA TRP A 19 1.88 10.01 10.80
C TRP A 19 2.77 8.80 10.62
N LEU A 20 3.51 8.76 9.51
CA LEU A 20 4.44 7.67 9.23
C LEU A 20 5.57 7.62 10.26
N TYR A 21 6.08 8.78 10.68
CA TYR A 21 7.10 8.89 11.71
C TYR A 21 6.61 8.45 13.10
N ALA A 22 5.42 8.90 13.51
CA ALA A 22 4.81 8.51 14.78
C ALA A 22 4.44 7.02 14.78
N GLY A 23 3.87 6.51 13.68
CA GLY A 23 3.54 5.09 13.54
C GLY A 23 4.77 4.18 13.58
N PHE A 24 5.89 4.63 12.99
CA PHE A 24 7.17 3.92 13.09
C PHE A 24 7.71 3.88 14.52
N LEU A 25 7.78 5.03 15.21
CA LEU A 25 8.25 5.11 16.59
C LEU A 25 7.36 4.32 17.57
N LEU A 26 6.06 4.31 17.32
CA LEU A 26 5.06 3.68 18.19
C LEU A 26 4.75 2.23 17.80
N SER A 27 5.28 1.71 16.68
CA SER A 27 5.20 0.27 16.35
C SER A 27 5.78 -0.62 17.45
N SER A 28 6.72 -0.07 18.23
CA SER A 28 7.28 -0.67 19.45
C SER A 28 6.29 -0.82 20.62
N ARG A 29 5.12 -0.15 20.58
CA ARG A 29 4.14 -0.12 21.68
C ARG A 29 2.83 -0.89 21.40
N GLY A 30 2.81 -1.72 20.37
CA GLY A 30 1.68 -2.60 20.05
C GLY A 30 0.66 -1.98 19.07
N SER A 31 -0.06 -2.86 18.38
CA SER A 31 -0.88 -2.52 17.19
C SER A 31 -2.13 -1.68 17.47
N ASP A 32 -2.66 -1.69 18.69
CA ASP A 32 -3.91 -0.99 19.04
C ASP A 32 -3.75 0.54 19.12
N TRP A 33 -2.56 1.04 19.46
CA TRP A 33 -2.28 2.47 19.51
C TRP A 33 -2.28 3.12 18.12
N LEU A 34 -1.91 2.38 17.07
CA LEU A 34 -1.89 2.89 15.70
C LEU A 34 -3.30 3.27 15.20
N VAL A 35 -4.31 2.49 15.58
CA VAL A 35 -5.71 2.73 15.17
C VAL A 35 -6.30 3.94 15.91
N VAL A 36 -6.08 4.04 17.23
CA VAL A 36 -6.58 5.16 18.03
C VAL A 36 -5.90 6.47 17.63
N LEU A 37 -4.59 6.48 17.37
CA LEU A 37 -3.89 7.66 16.88
C LEU A 37 -4.38 8.08 15.48
N ALA A 38 -4.58 7.12 14.58
CA ALA A 38 -5.10 7.40 13.24
C ALA A 38 -6.49 8.06 13.30
N ILE A 39 -7.37 7.62 14.21
CA ILE A 39 -8.71 8.21 14.39
C ILE A 39 -8.63 9.60 15.04
N VAL A 40 -7.93 9.73 16.17
CA VAL A 40 -7.79 11.01 16.91
C VAL A 40 -7.23 12.10 16.01
N ALA A 41 -6.39 11.71 15.08
CA ALA A 41 -5.73 12.68 14.26
C ALA A 41 -6.23 12.81 12.84
N TRP A 42 -6.98 11.83 12.34
CA TRP A 42 -7.97 12.08 11.32
C TRP A 42 -8.96 13.15 11.79
N LEU A 43 -9.42 13.09 13.04
CA LEU A 43 -10.25 14.15 13.64
C LEU A 43 -9.49 15.48 13.74
N PHE A 44 -8.23 15.48 14.19
CA PHE A 44 -7.42 16.69 14.30
C PHE A 44 -7.08 17.35 12.94
N THR A 45 -6.68 16.56 11.94
CA THR A 45 -6.40 17.05 10.58
C THR A 45 -7.65 17.49 9.86
N SER A 46 -8.75 16.75 10.02
CA SER A 46 -10.05 17.14 9.46
C SER A 46 -10.57 18.42 10.09
N SER A 47 -10.41 18.60 11.41
CA SER A 47 -10.79 19.84 12.10
C SER A 47 -9.88 21.02 11.73
N LEU A 48 -8.57 20.82 11.54
CA LEU A 48 -7.65 21.82 10.98
C LEU A 48 -8.01 22.20 9.54
N ALA A 49 -8.34 21.21 8.70
CA ALA A 49 -8.78 21.43 7.33
C ALA A 49 -10.15 22.12 7.27
N LEU A 50 -11.07 21.81 8.18
CA LEU A 50 -12.36 22.49 8.28
C LEU A 50 -12.17 23.93 8.77
N ALA A 51 -11.33 24.15 9.79
CA ALA A 51 -10.96 25.47 10.29
C ALA A 51 -10.30 26.33 9.20
N ALA A 52 -9.51 25.71 8.32
CA ALA A 52 -8.92 26.36 7.14
C ALA A 52 -9.92 26.98 6.19
N THR A 53 -11.10 26.40 6.11
CA THR A 53 -12.13 26.89 5.19
C THR A 53 -12.86 28.11 5.76
N ARG A 54 -12.91 28.27 7.10
CA ARG A 54 -13.81 29.23 7.78
C ARG A 54 -13.13 30.35 8.61
N VAL A 55 -11.89 30.21 9.06
CA VAL A 55 -11.30 31.16 10.04
C VAL A 55 -10.35 32.18 9.39
N SER A 56 -10.28 33.40 9.95
CA SER A 56 -9.40 34.48 9.52
C SER A 56 -7.92 34.11 9.62
N HIS A 57 -7.09 34.70 8.75
CA HIS A 57 -5.67 34.37 8.58
C HIS A 57 -4.81 34.54 9.85
N SER A 58 -5.26 35.28 10.88
CA SER A 58 -4.52 35.48 12.13
C SER A 58 -4.51 34.25 13.04
N ALA A 59 -5.60 33.47 13.08
CA ALA A 59 -5.68 32.26 13.90
C ALA A 59 -4.66 31.19 13.49
N TRP A 60 -4.20 31.25 12.24
CA TRP A 60 -3.19 30.35 11.69
C TRP A 60 -1.78 30.59 12.18
N ILE A 61 -1.42 31.85 12.42
CA ILE A 61 -0.13 32.20 13.02
C ILE A 61 -0.07 31.62 14.44
N TYR A 62 -1.17 31.72 15.19
CA TYR A 62 -1.26 31.16 16.53
C TYR A 62 -1.32 29.63 16.55
N ALA A 63 -2.04 28.98 15.64
CA ALA A 63 -2.04 27.52 15.52
C ALA A 63 -0.67 26.97 15.10
N GLY A 64 0.01 27.64 14.16
CA GLY A 64 1.39 27.31 13.77
C GLY A 64 2.39 27.49 14.91
N LEU A 65 2.27 28.59 15.67
CA LEU A 65 3.09 28.84 16.86
C LEU A 65 2.81 27.85 18.00
N LEU A 66 1.55 27.43 18.18
CA LEU A 66 1.17 26.43 19.18
C LEU A 66 1.73 25.05 18.84
N VAL A 67 1.64 24.64 17.57
CA VAL A 67 2.27 23.39 17.08
C VAL A 67 3.79 23.45 17.21
N LEU A 68 4.40 24.60 16.90
CA LEU A 68 5.84 24.85 17.15
C LEU A 68 6.18 24.74 18.64
N ALA A 69 5.36 25.31 19.53
CA ALA A 69 5.56 25.25 20.97
C ALA A 69 5.46 23.81 21.49
N VAL A 70 4.45 23.04 21.06
CA VAL A 70 4.26 21.62 21.44
C VAL A 70 5.38 20.74 20.90
N LEU A 71 5.83 20.96 19.66
CA LEU A 71 6.95 20.23 19.05
C LEU A 71 8.33 20.66 19.58
N SER A 72 8.42 21.85 20.21
CA SER A 72 9.64 22.34 20.86
C SER A 72 9.80 21.87 22.31
N VAL A 73 8.79 21.23 22.89
CA VAL A 73 8.95 20.53 24.17
C VAL A 73 9.91 19.37 23.94
N SER A 74 11.13 19.56 24.44
CA SER A 74 12.31 18.77 24.13
C SER A 74 12.10 17.26 24.33
N PRO A 75 12.61 16.39 23.43
CA PRO A 75 12.59 14.92 23.59
C PRO A 75 13.15 14.42 24.92
N SER A 76 13.99 15.23 25.58
CA SER A 76 14.54 14.97 26.92
C SER A 76 13.50 14.88 28.03
N VAL A 77 12.30 15.45 27.87
CA VAL A 77 11.20 15.26 28.83
C VAL A 77 10.53 13.90 28.66
N LEU A 78 10.49 13.35 27.43
CA LEU A 78 9.90 12.05 27.16
C LEU A 78 10.83 10.89 27.57
N VAL A 79 12.16 11.08 27.45
CA VAL A 79 13.18 10.09 27.83
C VAL A 79 13.25 9.90 29.35
N ASN A 80 12.97 10.95 30.15
CA ASN A 80 12.98 10.87 31.61
C ASN A 80 11.71 10.22 32.24
N ILE A 81 10.73 9.83 31.43
CA ILE A 81 9.48 9.18 31.87
C ILE A 81 9.50 7.66 31.60
N LEU A 82 10.53 7.13 30.92
CA LEU A 82 10.65 5.69 30.63
C LEU A 82 11.42 4.95 31.74
N PRO A 83 10.89 3.82 32.27
CA PRO A 83 11.64 2.92 33.11
C PRO A 83 12.63 2.11 32.24
N ASP A 84 13.88 2.02 32.69
CA ASP A 84 15.01 1.26 32.16
C ASP A 84 15.55 1.61 30.76
N PRO A 85 16.59 2.47 30.67
CA PRO A 85 17.35 2.71 29.43
C PRO A 85 18.38 1.61 29.09
N ALA A 86 18.45 0.51 29.84
CA ALA A 86 19.55 -0.46 29.74
C ALA A 86 19.42 -1.53 28.63
N SER A 87 18.31 -1.62 27.90
CA SER A 87 18.09 -2.66 26.87
C SER A 87 18.07 -2.16 25.42
N LEU A 88 18.28 -0.87 25.17
CA LEU A 88 18.34 -0.31 23.81
C LEU A 88 19.79 -0.06 23.37
N SER A 89 20.50 -1.14 23.05
CA SER A 89 21.79 -1.09 22.34
C SER A 89 21.61 -0.82 20.85
N PHE A 90 21.01 0.32 20.49
CA PHE A 90 21.16 0.90 19.16
C PHE A 90 21.56 2.36 19.31
N GLY A 91 22.85 2.62 19.12
CA GLY A 91 23.45 3.94 19.20
C GLY A 91 22.94 4.87 18.11
N ILE A 92 21.88 5.62 18.40
CA ILE A 92 21.48 6.78 17.60
C ILE A 92 21.00 7.88 18.55
N MET A 93 21.89 8.82 18.89
CA MET A 93 21.58 10.18 19.35
C MET A 93 22.88 11.02 19.28
N PRO A 94 22.88 12.34 19.01
CA PRO A 94 21.84 13.20 18.43
C PRO A 94 22.35 14.03 17.23
N VAL A 95 21.52 14.21 16.20
CA VAL A 95 21.62 15.41 15.33
C VAL A 95 20.73 16.47 15.98
N LEU A 96 21.37 17.46 16.60
CA LEU A 96 20.70 18.60 17.21
C LEU A 96 19.91 19.37 16.13
N ILE A 97 18.64 19.63 16.45
CA ILE A 97 17.55 20.15 15.61
C ILE A 97 16.83 19.03 14.85
N PRO A 98 15.64 18.59 15.32
CA PRO A 98 14.80 17.72 14.52
C PRO A 98 14.44 18.48 13.22
N PRO A 99 14.70 17.93 12.03
CA PRO A 99 14.41 18.56 10.72
C PRO A 99 12.98 19.11 10.53
N PRO A 100 11.91 18.61 11.18
CA PRO A 100 10.56 19.16 11.04
C PRO A 100 10.47 20.65 11.37
N THR A 101 11.24 21.16 12.34
CA THR A 101 11.14 22.58 12.75
C THR A 101 11.73 23.53 11.72
N ALA A 102 12.89 23.22 11.13
CA ALA A 102 13.50 24.03 10.06
C ALA A 102 12.64 24.05 8.79
N VAL A 103 11.99 22.93 8.47
CA VAL A 103 11.05 22.79 7.35
C VAL A 103 9.76 23.58 7.59
N LEU A 104 9.20 23.51 8.80
CA LEU A 104 8.01 24.29 9.18
C LEU A 104 8.29 25.79 9.13
N ILE A 105 9.47 26.21 9.59
CA ILE A 105 9.94 27.61 9.52
C ILE A 105 10.08 28.06 8.06
N THR A 106 10.64 27.23 7.18
CA THR A 106 10.80 27.57 5.75
C THR A 106 9.44 27.68 5.04
N LEU A 107 8.52 26.77 5.31
CA LEU A 107 7.16 26.80 4.78
C LEU A 107 6.36 27.99 5.33
N LEU A 108 6.51 28.32 6.62
CA LEU A 108 5.89 29.49 7.25
C LEU A 108 6.43 30.80 6.66
N LEU A 109 7.75 30.92 6.50
CA LEU A 109 8.39 32.09 5.90
C LEU A 109 7.97 32.28 4.43
N TYR A 110 7.91 31.19 3.66
CA TYR A 110 7.47 31.24 2.25
C TYR A 110 5.97 31.57 2.12
N SER A 111 5.15 31.06 3.04
CA SER A 111 3.73 31.38 3.12
C SER A 111 3.45 32.83 3.52
N GLY A 112 4.28 33.41 4.39
CA GLY A 112 4.19 34.82 4.79
C GLY A 112 4.61 35.79 3.68
N LEU A 113 5.65 35.44 2.91
CA LEU A 113 6.11 36.24 1.76
C LEU A 113 5.09 36.27 0.62
N THR A 114 4.43 35.14 0.35
CA THR A 114 3.38 35.06 -0.67
C THR A 114 2.07 35.75 -0.25
N LEU A 115 1.76 35.80 1.05
CA LEU A 115 0.61 36.55 1.58
C LEU A 115 0.78 38.07 1.37
N LYS A 116 2.00 38.59 1.58
CA LYS A 116 2.32 40.02 1.42
C LYS A 116 2.21 40.47 -0.04
N ALA A 117 2.65 39.63 -0.97
CA ALA A 117 2.51 39.87 -2.42
C ALA A 117 1.04 39.80 -2.91
N TRP A 118 0.20 39.00 -2.25
CA TRP A 118 -1.22 38.87 -2.62
C TRP A 118 -2.07 40.03 -2.09
N GLN A 119 -1.79 40.52 -0.88
CA GLN A 119 -2.45 41.70 -0.32
C GLN A 119 -2.17 42.98 -1.13
N SER A 120 -0.99 43.08 -1.75
CA SER A 120 -0.65 44.20 -2.63
C SER A 120 -1.34 44.17 -3.99
N ALA A 121 -1.90 43.03 -4.41
CA ALA A 121 -2.43 42.86 -5.76
C ALA A 121 -3.96 43.02 -5.86
N GLY A 122 -4.67 42.99 -4.72
CA GLY A 122 -6.13 43.13 -4.66
C GLY A 122 -6.70 44.53 -4.99
N THR A 123 -5.86 45.51 -5.35
CA THR A 123 -6.27 46.89 -5.63
C THR A 123 -6.27 47.26 -7.11
N VAL A 124 -5.93 46.34 -8.03
CA VAL A 124 -5.84 46.63 -9.47
C VAL A 124 -6.86 45.82 -10.27
N GLU A 125 -8.07 46.37 -10.44
CA GLU A 125 -9.09 45.88 -11.37
C GLU A 125 -8.69 46.21 -12.81
N GLY A 126 -7.84 45.39 -13.44
CA GLY A 126 -7.57 45.55 -14.87
C GLY A 126 -6.57 44.54 -15.41
N GLY A 127 -7.03 43.59 -16.24
CA GLY A 127 -6.17 42.76 -17.10
C GLY A 127 -5.34 41.65 -16.43
N ASP A 128 -4.88 41.82 -15.20
CA ASP A 128 -3.85 40.94 -14.59
C ASP A 128 -4.35 39.60 -14.05
N SER A 129 -5.67 39.36 -14.05
CA SER A 129 -6.27 38.15 -13.44
C SER A 129 -5.80 36.82 -14.04
N GLN A 130 -5.30 36.82 -15.28
CA GLN A 130 -4.79 35.62 -15.94
C GLN A 130 -3.32 35.35 -15.58
N ALA A 131 -2.51 36.39 -15.40
CA ALA A 131 -1.13 36.28 -14.95
C ALA A 131 -1.08 35.79 -13.49
N GLU A 132 -1.93 36.36 -12.62
CA GLU A 132 -2.05 35.93 -11.23
C GLU A 132 -2.54 34.49 -11.08
N ARG A 133 -3.50 34.07 -11.91
CA ARG A 133 -3.94 32.66 -11.92
C ARG A 133 -2.81 31.71 -12.30
N LYS A 134 -1.97 32.08 -13.27
CA LYS A 134 -0.78 31.30 -13.64
C LYS A 134 0.26 31.28 -12.51
N GLN A 135 0.45 32.37 -11.79
CA GLN A 135 1.40 32.46 -10.69
C GLN A 135 0.95 31.64 -9.46
N ALA A 136 -0.34 31.65 -9.13
CA ALA A 136 -0.90 30.81 -8.08
C ALA A 136 -0.83 29.31 -8.42
N GLU A 137 -1.00 28.94 -9.70
CA GLU A 137 -0.81 27.55 -10.14
C GLU A 137 0.67 27.12 -10.07
N ARG A 138 1.62 28.01 -10.39
CA ARG A 138 3.06 27.75 -10.24
C ARG A 138 3.46 27.56 -8.78
N ALA A 139 3.01 28.44 -7.88
CA ALA A 139 3.27 28.31 -6.44
C ALA A 139 2.68 27.01 -5.85
N ALA A 140 1.51 26.60 -6.34
CA ALA A 140 0.88 25.35 -5.93
C ALA A 140 1.67 24.11 -6.37
N VAL A 141 2.20 24.13 -7.60
CA VAL A 141 3.05 23.05 -8.09
C VAL A 141 4.32 22.96 -7.23
N VAL A 142 4.99 24.08 -6.95
CA VAL A 142 6.22 24.12 -6.13
C VAL A 142 6.02 23.51 -4.75
N LEU A 143 4.95 23.84 -4.03
CA LEU A 143 4.75 23.33 -2.66
C LEU A 143 4.37 21.84 -2.62
N VAL A 144 3.61 21.35 -3.60
CA VAL A 144 3.31 19.91 -3.74
C VAL A 144 4.60 19.15 -4.00
N LEU A 145 5.45 19.68 -4.86
CA LEU A 145 6.76 19.12 -5.14
C LEU A 145 7.62 19.13 -3.89
N SER A 146 7.67 20.23 -3.13
CA SER A 146 8.38 20.30 -1.85
C SER A 146 7.89 19.22 -0.87
N ALA A 147 6.58 18.99 -0.79
CA ALA A 147 6.00 18.00 0.11
C ALA A 147 6.29 16.56 -0.35
N LEU A 148 6.23 16.30 -1.65
CA LEU A 148 6.58 15.00 -2.22
C LEU A 148 8.07 14.69 -2.07
N THR A 149 8.92 15.71 -2.25
CA THR A 149 10.36 15.58 -2.03
C THR A 149 10.69 15.34 -0.57
N LEU A 150 9.84 15.78 0.36
CA LEU A 150 9.94 15.47 1.79
C LEU A 150 9.54 14.04 2.13
N VAL A 151 8.51 13.51 1.46
CA VAL A 151 8.15 12.08 1.58
C VAL A 151 9.27 11.21 1.01
N CYS A 152 9.80 11.59 -0.16
CA CYS A 152 11.00 10.95 -0.70
C CYS A 152 12.19 11.08 0.26
N TRP A 153 12.39 12.27 0.88
CA TRP A 153 13.38 12.54 1.94
C TRP A 153 13.39 11.48 3.01
N TRP A 154 12.21 11.17 3.51
CA TRP A 154 12.08 10.22 4.58
C TRP A 154 12.38 8.77 4.15
N PHE A 155 12.15 8.42 2.88
CA PHE A 155 12.32 7.06 2.38
C PHE A 155 13.70 6.73 1.80
N ALA A 156 14.44 7.68 1.24
CA ALA A 156 15.73 7.34 0.60
C ALA A 156 16.81 6.82 1.59
N PRO A 157 16.95 7.32 2.83
CA PRO A 157 17.90 6.76 3.79
C PRO A 157 17.55 5.30 4.17
N PHE A 158 16.26 4.96 4.13
CA PHE A 158 15.75 3.62 4.41
C PHE A 158 16.04 2.65 3.26
N MET A 159 15.92 3.12 2.02
CA MET A 159 16.16 2.29 0.82
C MET A 159 17.64 2.18 0.44
N PHE A 160 18.46 3.19 0.72
CA PHE A 160 19.84 3.27 0.22
C PHE A 160 20.92 3.19 1.32
N GLY A 161 20.52 3.05 2.59
CA GLY A 161 21.42 3.07 3.73
C GLY A 161 21.96 4.48 4.03
N VAL A 162 22.33 4.74 5.28
CA VAL A 162 22.73 6.06 5.79
C VAL A 162 24.15 6.49 5.34
N GLY A 163 24.64 5.95 4.21
CA GLY A 163 25.98 6.25 3.69
C GLY A 163 26.13 7.71 3.26
N LEU A 164 27.38 8.19 3.25
CA LEU A 164 27.85 9.58 3.00
C LEU A 164 27.29 10.32 1.75
N PHE A 165 26.42 9.70 0.94
CA PHE A 165 25.80 10.29 -0.26
C PHE A 165 24.46 11.01 0.00
N GLY A 166 24.07 11.19 1.27
CA GLY A 166 22.83 11.81 1.72
C GLY A 166 22.36 13.04 0.91
N PRO A 167 23.11 14.16 0.84
CA PRO A 167 22.66 15.38 0.17
C PRO A 167 22.67 15.32 -1.37
N LEU A 168 23.61 14.57 -1.98
CA LEU A 168 23.74 14.46 -3.44
C LEU A 168 22.66 13.58 -4.07
N SER A 169 22.21 12.54 -3.35
CA SER A 169 21.08 11.71 -3.79
C SER A 169 19.80 12.54 -3.97
N TRP A 170 19.57 13.58 -3.16
CA TRP A 170 18.40 14.47 -3.25
C TRP A 170 18.33 15.23 -4.56
N LEU A 171 19.46 15.76 -5.02
CA LEU A 171 19.51 16.50 -6.29
C LEU A 171 19.13 15.62 -7.48
N ILE A 172 19.16 14.29 -7.34
CA ILE A 172 18.75 13.33 -8.37
C ILE A 172 17.30 12.87 -8.15
N VAL A 173 16.88 12.60 -6.91
CA VAL A 173 15.53 12.12 -6.61
C VAL A 173 14.47 13.19 -6.93
N ILE A 174 14.71 14.45 -6.56
CA ILE A 174 13.78 15.56 -6.81
C ILE A 174 13.45 15.72 -8.31
N PRO A 175 14.42 15.83 -9.24
CA PRO A 175 14.10 15.92 -10.66
C PRO A 175 13.45 14.64 -11.20
N ILE A 176 13.81 13.45 -10.71
CA ILE A 176 13.12 12.21 -11.13
C ILE A 176 11.64 12.25 -10.74
N VAL A 177 11.34 12.64 -9.50
CA VAL A 177 9.99 12.82 -8.97
C VAL A 177 9.19 13.84 -9.79
N LEU A 178 9.80 15.00 -10.07
CA LEU A 178 9.24 16.07 -10.90
C LEU A 178 8.91 15.59 -12.31
N LEU A 179 9.89 14.93 -12.95
CA LEU A 179 9.76 14.39 -14.30
C LEU A 179 8.68 13.32 -14.34
N PHE A 180 8.59 12.47 -13.32
CA PHE A 180 7.58 11.42 -13.23
C PHE A 180 6.17 11.98 -13.09
N VAL A 181 5.92 12.93 -12.18
CA VAL A 181 4.61 13.61 -12.05
C VAL A 181 4.24 14.33 -13.36
N SER A 182 5.20 15.00 -13.97
CA SER A 182 4.99 15.73 -15.23
C SER A 182 4.67 14.77 -16.38
N ALA A 183 5.39 13.65 -16.47
CA ALA A 183 5.15 12.60 -17.45
C ALA A 183 3.78 11.94 -17.25
N LEU A 184 3.41 11.61 -16.01
CA LEU A 184 2.07 11.08 -15.69
C LEU A 184 0.96 12.08 -16.05
N THR A 185 1.16 13.35 -15.74
CA THR A 185 0.19 14.42 -16.07
C THR A 185 0.06 14.60 -17.59
N LEU A 186 1.18 14.53 -18.32
CA LEU A 186 1.19 14.59 -19.78
C LEU A 186 0.49 13.36 -20.38
N ALA A 187 0.79 12.18 -19.86
CA ALA A 187 0.17 10.92 -20.27
C ALA A 187 -1.34 10.95 -20.03
N ALA A 188 -1.79 11.36 -18.84
CA ALA A 188 -3.20 11.50 -18.51
C ALA A 188 -3.94 12.39 -19.52
N ARG A 189 -3.31 13.48 -19.97
CA ARG A 189 -3.91 14.45 -20.89
C ARG A 189 -3.86 14.05 -22.38
N ARG A 190 -2.81 13.33 -22.80
CA ARG A 190 -2.57 13.04 -24.23
C ARG A 190 -2.97 11.64 -24.66
N VAL A 191 -2.94 10.68 -23.74
CA VAL A 191 -3.21 9.27 -24.04
C VAL A 191 -4.72 9.05 -24.08
N SER A 192 -5.20 8.32 -25.09
CA SER A 192 -6.61 8.00 -25.23
C SER A 192 -7.08 7.07 -24.09
N HIS A 193 -8.33 7.23 -23.69
CA HIS A 193 -8.93 6.42 -22.63
C HIS A 193 -8.88 4.91 -22.91
N SER A 194 -8.91 4.51 -24.19
CA SER A 194 -8.79 3.11 -24.61
C SER A 194 -7.48 2.47 -24.16
N VAL A 195 -6.37 3.20 -24.20
CA VAL A 195 -5.07 2.68 -23.74
C VAL A 195 -5.11 2.37 -22.24
N TRP A 196 -5.73 3.24 -21.44
CA TRP A 196 -5.89 3.00 -20.00
C TRP A 196 -6.82 1.82 -19.72
N ILE A 197 -7.87 1.63 -20.51
CA ILE A 197 -8.74 0.45 -20.42
C ILE A 197 -7.93 -0.82 -20.69
N TYR A 198 -7.15 -0.88 -21.77
CA TYR A 198 -6.32 -2.05 -22.07
C TYR A 198 -5.28 -2.31 -20.98
N ALA A 199 -4.63 -1.27 -20.47
CA ALA A 199 -3.66 -1.41 -19.40
C ALA A 199 -4.32 -1.93 -18.10
N GLY A 200 -5.52 -1.43 -17.77
CA GLY A 200 -6.29 -1.92 -16.62
C GLY A 200 -6.75 -3.38 -16.79
N LEU A 201 -7.22 -3.73 -17.99
CA LEU A 201 -7.61 -5.11 -18.33
C LEU A 201 -6.41 -6.07 -18.35
N PHE A 202 -5.20 -5.59 -18.63
CA PHE A 202 -3.98 -6.39 -18.55
C PHE A 202 -3.51 -6.60 -17.11
N ILE A 203 -3.54 -5.55 -16.28
CA ILE A 203 -3.11 -5.63 -14.88
C ILE A 203 -4.07 -6.45 -14.02
N LEU A 204 -5.38 -6.38 -14.29
CA LEU A 204 -6.38 -7.05 -13.45
C LEU A 204 -6.18 -8.59 -13.38
N PRO A 205 -5.93 -9.32 -14.47
CA PRO A 205 -5.51 -10.72 -14.44
C PRO A 205 -4.20 -10.94 -13.71
N VAL A 206 -3.19 -10.08 -13.93
CA VAL A 206 -1.89 -10.20 -13.25
C VAL A 206 -2.05 -10.11 -11.74
N LEU A 207 -2.82 -9.15 -11.22
CA LEU A 207 -3.16 -9.07 -9.80
C LEU A 207 -4.00 -10.26 -9.28
N SER A 208 -4.67 -10.97 -10.19
CA SER A 208 -5.51 -12.13 -9.88
C SER A 208 -4.77 -13.45 -9.89
N LEU A 209 -3.54 -13.48 -10.39
CA LEU A 209 -2.69 -14.66 -10.28
C LEU A 209 -2.32 -14.88 -8.80
N PRO A 210 -2.41 -16.12 -8.31
CA PRO A 210 -1.92 -16.45 -6.98
C PRO A 210 -0.42 -16.23 -6.94
N ALA A 211 0.08 -15.84 -5.77
CA ALA A 211 1.48 -15.49 -5.60
C ALA A 211 2.41 -16.67 -6.00
N SER A 212 1.99 -17.92 -5.73
CA SER A 212 2.69 -19.14 -6.14
C SER A 212 3.00 -19.23 -7.63
N VAL A 213 2.12 -18.72 -8.51
CA VAL A 213 2.36 -18.69 -9.95
C VAL A 213 3.53 -17.77 -10.30
N PHE A 214 3.70 -16.64 -9.58
CA PHE A 214 4.85 -15.77 -9.80
C PHE A 214 6.17 -16.45 -9.42
N VAL A 215 6.17 -17.25 -8.36
CA VAL A 215 7.38 -18.00 -7.95
C VAL A 215 7.77 -19.06 -8.95
N ASN A 216 6.79 -19.74 -9.54
CA ASN A 216 7.05 -20.73 -10.59
C ASN A 216 7.56 -20.08 -11.89
N ILE A 217 7.14 -18.86 -12.21
CA ILE A 217 7.60 -18.13 -13.41
C ILE A 217 9.01 -17.55 -13.21
N PHE A 218 9.36 -17.10 -12.00
CA PHE A 218 10.64 -16.45 -11.71
C PHE A 218 11.49 -17.30 -10.75
N PRO A 219 12.22 -18.32 -11.25
CA PRO A 219 13.01 -19.21 -10.40
C PRO A 219 14.07 -18.43 -9.60
N ALA A 220 14.30 -18.86 -8.36
CA ALA A 220 15.17 -18.23 -7.37
C ALA A 220 16.63 -17.98 -7.82
N ARG A 221 17.07 -18.58 -8.94
CA ARG A 221 18.42 -18.43 -9.49
C ARG A 221 18.75 -17.02 -9.98
N LEU A 222 17.75 -16.16 -10.19
CA LEU A 222 17.96 -14.78 -10.66
C LEU A 222 18.16 -13.79 -9.48
N SER A 223 19.02 -14.13 -8.52
CA SER A 223 19.33 -13.29 -7.36
C SER A 223 20.20 -12.10 -7.74
N LEU A 224 19.55 -11.01 -8.16
CA LEU A 224 20.17 -9.69 -8.40
C LEU A 224 20.35 -8.89 -7.10
N LEU A 225 21.15 -7.82 -7.19
CA LEU A 225 21.59 -6.92 -6.10
C LEU A 225 20.48 -6.29 -5.23
N PHE A 226 19.21 -6.44 -5.59
CA PHE A 226 18.05 -5.79 -4.96
C PHE A 226 17.04 -6.78 -4.34
N GLY A 227 17.46 -8.00 -4.04
CA GLY A 227 16.56 -9.08 -3.65
C GLY A 227 15.99 -9.81 -4.87
N THR A 228 15.31 -10.92 -4.65
CA THR A 228 14.76 -11.74 -5.73
C THR A 228 13.79 -10.90 -6.59
N PRO A 229 13.77 -11.05 -7.93
CA PRO A 229 12.85 -10.31 -8.83
C PRO A 229 11.38 -10.45 -8.42
N MET A 230 11.05 -11.51 -7.67
CA MET A 230 9.78 -11.69 -6.99
C MET A 230 9.43 -10.52 -6.06
N MET A 231 10.32 -10.13 -5.14
CA MET A 231 10.06 -9.02 -4.20
C MET A 231 9.79 -7.72 -4.94
N LEU A 232 10.57 -7.46 -6.00
CA LEU A 232 10.37 -6.27 -6.82
C LEU A 232 9.01 -6.30 -7.54
N MET A 233 8.62 -7.43 -8.12
CA MET A 233 7.31 -7.57 -8.77
C MET A 233 6.15 -7.43 -7.77
N LEU A 234 6.24 -8.07 -6.60
CA LEU A 234 5.23 -7.98 -5.54
C LEU A 234 5.06 -6.54 -5.03
N LEU A 235 6.14 -5.74 -5.04
CA LEU A 235 6.09 -4.34 -4.64
C LEU A 235 5.59 -3.41 -5.78
N LEU A 236 6.03 -3.66 -7.01
CA LEU A 236 5.73 -2.80 -8.17
C LEU A 236 4.32 -3.02 -8.71
N ILE A 237 3.81 -4.25 -8.78
CA ILE A 237 2.51 -4.54 -9.39
C ILE A 237 1.36 -3.78 -8.69
N PRO A 238 1.23 -3.80 -7.34
CA PRO A 238 0.25 -2.98 -6.62
C PRO A 238 0.41 -1.48 -6.90
N SER A 239 1.65 -1.00 -6.94
CA SER A 239 1.98 0.42 -7.18
C SER A 239 1.53 0.87 -8.57
N ILE A 240 1.82 0.08 -9.61
CA ILE A 240 1.40 0.33 -10.99
C ILE A 240 -0.12 0.26 -11.10
N ALA A 241 -0.76 -0.72 -10.44
CA ALA A 241 -2.21 -0.84 -10.45
C ALA A 241 -2.92 0.41 -9.87
N LEU A 242 -2.39 0.97 -8.78
CA LEU A 242 -2.92 2.21 -8.17
C LEU A 242 -2.74 3.42 -9.09
N LEU A 243 -1.63 3.50 -9.83
CA LEU A 243 -1.42 4.54 -10.85
C LEU A 243 -2.44 4.43 -12.00
N ILE A 244 -2.64 3.21 -12.51
CA ILE A 244 -3.60 2.96 -13.60
C ILE A 244 -5.03 3.18 -13.13
N ALA A 245 -5.38 2.77 -11.90
CA ALA A 245 -6.67 3.05 -11.31
C ALA A 245 -6.95 4.56 -11.23
N ALA A 246 -5.96 5.38 -10.87
CA ALA A 246 -6.09 6.83 -10.84
C ALA A 246 -6.25 7.44 -12.25
N LEU A 247 -5.52 6.94 -13.25
CA LEU A 247 -5.64 7.40 -14.64
C LEU A 247 -7.00 7.03 -15.25
N LEU A 248 -7.52 5.84 -14.93
CA LEU A 248 -8.89 5.43 -15.27
C LEU A 248 -9.91 6.33 -14.56
N LEU A 249 -9.72 6.62 -13.27
CA LEU A 249 -10.60 7.54 -12.53
C LEU A 249 -10.64 8.94 -13.19
N TYR A 250 -9.47 9.48 -13.55
CA TYR A 250 -9.36 10.74 -14.29
C TYR A 250 -10.16 10.70 -15.59
N SER A 251 -9.92 9.67 -16.41
CA SER A 251 -10.57 9.51 -17.70
C SER A 251 -12.09 9.33 -17.57
N GLY A 252 -12.54 8.53 -16.62
CA GLY A 252 -13.96 8.27 -16.36
C GLY A 252 -14.70 9.52 -15.90
N LEU A 253 -14.09 10.33 -15.02
CA LEU A 253 -14.66 11.61 -14.57
C LEU A 253 -14.77 12.64 -15.70
N ASN A 254 -13.82 12.68 -16.62
CA ASN A 254 -13.89 13.55 -17.79
C ASN A 254 -14.99 13.12 -18.77
N LEU A 255 -15.07 11.83 -19.11
CA LEU A 255 -16.13 11.28 -19.96
C LEU A 255 -17.52 11.50 -19.34
N TYR A 256 -17.63 11.33 -18.03
CA TYR A 256 -18.88 11.60 -17.30
C TYR A 256 -19.29 13.07 -17.40
N ARG A 257 -18.33 14.00 -17.31
CA ARG A 257 -18.60 15.43 -17.47
C ARG A 257 -19.03 15.79 -18.89
N GLU A 258 -18.38 15.23 -19.90
CA GLU A 258 -18.79 15.39 -21.30
C GLU A 258 -20.22 14.89 -21.53
N TRP A 259 -20.54 13.73 -20.97
CA TRP A 259 -21.89 13.17 -20.99
C TRP A 259 -22.94 14.05 -20.32
N GLN A 260 -22.61 14.69 -19.19
CA GLN A 260 -23.49 15.64 -18.51
C GLN A 260 -23.70 16.91 -19.33
N ASN A 261 -22.63 17.49 -19.88
CA ASN A 261 -22.69 18.73 -20.65
C ASN A 261 -23.44 18.55 -21.99
N ALA A 262 -23.34 17.38 -22.61
CA ALA A 262 -24.07 17.05 -23.83
C ALA A 262 -25.60 17.12 -23.68
N GLY A 263 -26.13 17.09 -22.45
CA GLY A 263 -27.56 17.23 -22.19
C GLY A 263 -28.11 18.65 -22.26
N ALA A 264 -27.26 19.68 -22.25
CA ALA A 264 -27.67 21.08 -22.19
C ALA A 264 -27.85 21.74 -23.57
N VAL A 265 -27.43 21.07 -24.65
CA VAL A 265 -27.51 21.61 -26.02
C VAL A 265 -28.66 20.92 -26.75
N GLU A 266 -29.78 21.63 -26.93
CA GLU A 266 -31.04 21.12 -27.55
C GLU A 266 -30.95 20.79 -29.05
N GLY A 267 -29.75 20.73 -29.64
CA GLY A 267 -29.58 20.34 -31.04
C GLY A 267 -29.72 18.82 -31.19
N GLY A 268 -30.71 18.35 -31.97
CA GLY A 268 -31.05 16.93 -32.21
C GLY A 268 -29.93 15.99 -32.73
N GLY A 269 -28.68 16.45 -32.77
CA GLY A 269 -27.50 15.64 -33.00
C GLY A 269 -27.15 14.74 -31.82
N SER A 270 -27.64 13.49 -31.90
CA SER A 270 -27.03 12.25 -31.37
C SER A 270 -27.24 11.88 -29.89
N GLN A 271 -28.49 11.54 -29.54
CA GLN A 271 -28.80 10.71 -28.36
C GLN A 271 -27.93 9.43 -28.29
N ALA A 272 -27.55 8.87 -29.45
CA ALA A 272 -26.64 7.74 -29.54
C ALA A 272 -25.24 8.04 -28.98
N GLN A 273 -24.63 9.19 -29.33
CA GLN A 273 -23.31 9.59 -28.85
C GLN A 273 -23.31 9.80 -27.33
N ARG A 274 -24.38 10.40 -26.80
CA ARG A 274 -24.59 10.54 -25.36
C ARG A 274 -24.66 9.18 -24.67
N LYS A 275 -25.42 8.23 -25.22
CA LYS A 275 -25.50 6.86 -24.66
C LYS A 275 -24.14 6.15 -24.67
N HIS A 276 -23.36 6.31 -25.74
CA HIS A 276 -22.01 5.75 -25.83
C HIS A 276 -21.04 6.36 -24.81
N ALA A 277 -21.01 7.69 -24.68
CA ALA A 277 -20.14 8.38 -23.72
C ALA A 277 -20.46 7.99 -22.27
N GLY A 278 -21.74 7.91 -21.91
CA GLY A 278 -22.16 7.48 -20.57
C GLY A 278 -21.77 6.02 -20.27
N ARG A 279 -21.93 5.11 -21.24
CA ARG A 279 -21.50 3.71 -21.10
C ARG A 279 -19.99 3.60 -20.95
N ALA A 280 -19.22 4.35 -21.76
CA ALA A 280 -17.77 4.37 -21.68
C ALA A 280 -17.29 4.88 -20.31
N ALA A 281 -17.86 5.98 -19.81
CA ALA A 281 -17.57 6.50 -18.48
C ALA A 281 -17.83 5.45 -17.38
N ALA A 282 -18.98 4.76 -17.44
CA ALA A 282 -19.33 3.72 -16.47
C ALA A 282 -18.32 2.55 -16.49
N VAL A 283 -17.96 2.04 -17.68
CA VAL A 283 -16.98 0.95 -17.83
C VAL A 283 -15.63 1.35 -17.25
N VAL A 284 -15.14 2.55 -17.56
CA VAL A 284 -13.86 3.06 -17.08
C VAL A 284 -13.84 3.20 -15.54
N LEU A 285 -14.93 3.72 -14.96
CA LEU A 285 -15.05 3.88 -13.51
C LEU A 285 -15.17 2.53 -12.79
N VAL A 286 -15.92 1.57 -13.34
CA VAL A 286 -16.03 0.22 -12.80
C VAL A 286 -14.67 -0.48 -12.84
N LEU A 287 -13.92 -0.37 -13.95
CA LEU A 287 -12.59 -0.94 -14.06
C LEU A 287 -11.60 -0.32 -13.05
N SER A 288 -11.67 1.00 -12.84
CA SER A 288 -10.89 1.68 -11.79
C SER A 288 -11.20 1.12 -10.41
N ALA A 289 -12.48 0.97 -10.06
CA ALA A 289 -12.91 0.43 -8.77
C ALA A 289 -12.49 -1.04 -8.58
N LEU A 290 -12.60 -1.86 -9.63
CA LEU A 290 -12.16 -3.26 -9.60
C LEU A 290 -10.65 -3.39 -9.38
N LEU A 291 -9.85 -2.55 -10.05
CA LEU A 291 -8.40 -2.52 -9.81
C LEU A 291 -8.08 -2.12 -8.37
N LEU A 292 -8.71 -1.08 -7.83
CA LEU A 292 -8.52 -0.68 -6.42
C LEU A 292 -8.86 -1.83 -5.47
N ALA A 293 -10.02 -2.45 -5.63
CA ALA A 293 -10.45 -3.57 -4.81
C ALA A 293 -9.47 -4.74 -4.89
N LYS A 294 -9.01 -5.07 -6.10
CA LYS A 294 -8.08 -6.17 -6.30
C LYS A 294 -6.68 -5.86 -5.76
N THR A 295 -6.22 -4.63 -5.87
CA THR A 295 -4.96 -4.19 -5.25
C THR A 295 -5.02 -4.27 -3.73
N LEU A 296 -6.11 -3.81 -3.11
CA LEU A 296 -6.31 -3.94 -1.65
C LEU A 296 -6.35 -5.41 -1.23
N HIS A 297 -7.04 -6.26 -1.99
CA HIS A 297 -7.06 -7.70 -1.73
C HIS A 297 -5.68 -8.36 -1.88
N ASN A 298 -4.90 -7.95 -2.89
CA ASN A 298 -3.53 -8.45 -3.08
C ASN A 298 -2.62 -8.01 -1.92
N LEU A 299 -2.75 -6.75 -1.49
CA LEU A 299 -2.03 -6.21 -0.33
C LEU A 299 -2.41 -6.93 0.97
N TYR A 300 -3.69 -7.24 1.18
CA TYR A 300 -4.15 -8.07 2.31
C TYR A 300 -3.37 -9.38 2.36
N TRP A 301 -3.38 -10.15 1.26
CA TRP A 301 -2.68 -11.44 1.20
C TRP A 301 -1.17 -11.31 1.32
N LEU A 302 -0.58 -10.26 0.74
CA LEU A 302 0.84 -9.98 0.88
C LEU A 302 1.20 -9.73 2.35
N THR A 303 0.37 -8.99 3.09
CA THR A 303 0.57 -8.77 4.53
C THR A 303 0.30 -10.04 5.36
N VAL A 304 -0.66 -10.88 4.97
CA VAL A 304 -0.85 -12.20 5.62
C VAL A 304 0.38 -13.10 5.43
N TRP A 305 1.00 -13.08 4.26
CA TRP A 305 2.26 -13.80 4.02
C TRP A 305 3.45 -13.14 4.73
N ASP A 306 3.52 -11.82 4.81
CA ASP A 306 4.55 -11.15 5.62
C ASP A 306 4.49 -11.57 7.08
N ASN A 307 3.29 -11.82 7.62
CA ASN A 307 3.12 -12.33 8.97
C ASN A 307 3.69 -13.74 9.19
N THR A 308 3.86 -14.55 8.13
CA THR A 308 4.55 -15.85 8.23
C THR A 308 6.07 -15.68 8.27
N ASP A 309 6.56 -14.53 7.76
CA ASP A 309 7.96 -14.24 7.47
C ASP A 309 8.51 -13.11 8.35
N ASP A 310 8.84 -13.41 9.63
CA ASP A 310 9.45 -12.46 10.59
C ASP A 310 9.08 -10.99 10.29
N SER A 311 7.79 -10.69 10.45
CA SER A 311 7.09 -9.57 9.80
C SER A 311 7.95 -8.34 9.49
N LEU A 312 8.09 -8.01 8.20
CA LEU A 312 8.59 -6.70 7.75
C LEU A 312 7.56 -5.58 7.99
N GLY A 313 6.35 -5.96 8.41
CA GLY A 313 5.29 -5.10 8.87
C GLY A 313 4.75 -4.23 7.74
N TYR A 314 4.85 -2.92 7.94
CA TYR A 314 4.30 -1.93 7.00
C TYR A 314 5.25 -1.58 5.86
N LEU A 315 6.40 -2.26 5.73
CA LEU A 315 7.38 -2.00 4.67
C LEU A 315 6.78 -2.22 3.26
N TRP A 316 5.87 -3.18 3.13
CA TRP A 316 5.12 -3.42 1.89
C TRP A 316 4.23 -2.25 1.44
N LEU A 317 3.88 -1.33 2.35
CA LEU A 317 3.07 -0.16 2.02
C LEU A 317 3.87 0.96 1.37
N VAL A 318 5.20 0.95 1.45
CA VAL A 318 6.02 2.09 1.05
C VAL A 318 5.81 2.47 -0.41
N ALA A 319 6.07 1.55 -1.34
CA ALA A 319 5.94 1.86 -2.76
C ALA A 319 4.48 2.15 -3.18
N PRO A 320 3.47 1.36 -2.73
CA PRO A 320 2.10 1.63 -3.12
C PRO A 320 1.56 2.95 -2.53
N VAL A 321 1.94 3.34 -1.31
CA VAL A 321 1.58 4.64 -0.73
C VAL A 321 2.19 5.78 -1.55
N VAL A 322 3.47 5.67 -1.89
CA VAL A 322 4.15 6.65 -2.74
C VAL A 322 3.43 6.78 -4.09
N ALA A 323 3.07 5.67 -4.73
CA ALA A 323 2.31 5.65 -5.98
C ALA A 323 0.93 6.34 -5.87
N VAL A 324 0.23 6.16 -4.74
CA VAL A 324 -1.06 6.82 -4.46
C VAL A 324 -0.91 8.32 -4.24
N LEU A 325 0.15 8.75 -3.56
CA LEU A 325 0.46 10.17 -3.39
C LEU A 325 0.74 10.84 -4.73
N PHE A 326 1.58 10.22 -5.56
CA PHE A 326 1.82 10.64 -6.95
C PHE A 326 0.52 10.76 -7.75
N SER A 327 -0.32 9.73 -7.65
CA SER A 327 -1.61 9.65 -8.35
C SER A 327 -2.57 10.77 -7.95
N GLY A 328 -2.75 11.03 -6.65
CA GLY A 328 -3.68 12.06 -6.21
C GLY A 328 -3.17 13.49 -6.43
N VAL A 329 -1.85 13.71 -6.44
CA VAL A 329 -1.24 14.95 -6.94
C VAL A 329 -1.58 15.15 -8.41
N MET A 330 -1.33 14.14 -9.25
CA MET A 330 -1.65 14.19 -10.67
C MET A 330 -3.14 14.48 -10.89
N LEU A 331 -4.04 13.81 -10.18
CA LEU A 331 -5.48 14.05 -10.23
C LEU A 331 -5.86 15.47 -9.82
N SER A 332 -5.24 16.01 -8.78
CA SER A 332 -5.51 17.37 -8.28
C SER A 332 -5.09 18.47 -9.27
N ILE A 333 -4.03 18.22 -10.04
CA ILE A 333 -3.54 19.11 -11.10
C ILE A 333 -4.39 19.00 -12.37
N THR A 334 -4.82 17.79 -12.72
CA THR A 334 -5.46 17.50 -14.01
C THR A 334 -6.97 17.72 -14.02
N LEU A 335 -7.67 17.46 -12.91
CA LEU A 335 -9.12 17.64 -12.82
C LEU A 335 -9.51 19.12 -12.73
N LEU A 336 -10.71 19.48 -13.20
CA LEU A 336 -11.18 20.87 -13.28
C LEU A 336 -12.38 21.14 -12.36
N GLY A 337 -12.34 22.24 -11.62
CA GLY A 337 -13.47 22.68 -10.78
C GLY A 337 -13.61 21.85 -9.51
N ARG A 338 -14.84 21.45 -9.16
CA ARG A 338 -15.14 20.68 -7.93
C ARG A 338 -14.56 19.27 -7.93
N THR A 339 -14.31 18.68 -9.11
CA THR A 339 -13.72 17.33 -9.22
C THR A 339 -12.27 17.28 -8.75
N LYS A 340 -11.58 18.41 -8.57
CA LYS A 340 -10.25 18.46 -7.93
C LYS A 340 -10.24 17.82 -6.54
N LEU A 341 -11.37 17.86 -5.83
CA LEU A 341 -11.52 17.19 -4.55
C LEU A 341 -11.33 15.67 -4.65
N ALA A 342 -11.60 15.07 -5.82
CA ALA A 342 -11.38 13.63 -6.03
C ALA A 342 -9.90 13.25 -5.93
N GLY A 343 -8.98 14.08 -6.45
CA GLY A 343 -7.54 13.82 -6.31
C GLY A 343 -7.07 13.86 -4.85
N PHE A 344 -7.60 14.83 -4.11
CA PHE A 344 -7.38 14.94 -2.67
C PHE A 344 -7.95 13.76 -1.88
N LEU A 345 -9.20 13.40 -2.14
CA LEU A 345 -9.85 12.24 -1.51
C LEU A 345 -9.13 10.95 -1.86
N TYR A 346 -8.60 10.81 -3.08
CA TYR A 346 -7.82 9.65 -3.49
C TYR A 346 -6.52 9.53 -2.68
N SER A 347 -5.75 10.62 -2.54
CA SER A 347 -4.54 10.66 -1.71
C SER A 347 -4.77 10.37 -0.23
N LEU A 348 -6.00 10.58 0.28
CA LEU A 348 -6.32 10.38 1.69
C LEU A 348 -6.96 9.02 1.95
N LEU A 349 -8.00 8.68 1.19
CA LEU A 349 -8.82 7.48 1.40
C LEU A 349 -8.03 6.21 1.08
N ILE A 350 -7.29 6.20 -0.03
CA ILE A 350 -6.63 4.97 -0.49
C ILE A 350 -5.49 4.54 0.47
N PRO A 351 -4.59 5.42 0.96
CA PRO A 351 -3.59 5.00 1.94
C PRO A 351 -4.24 4.56 3.27
N ALA A 352 -5.31 5.23 3.70
CA ALA A 352 -6.04 4.83 4.91
C ALA A 352 -6.65 3.43 4.76
N LEU A 353 -7.25 3.12 3.61
CA LEU A 353 -7.76 1.78 3.31
C LEU A 353 -6.63 0.75 3.27
N MET A 354 -5.50 1.08 2.66
CA MET A 354 -4.34 0.17 2.63
C MET A 354 -3.82 -0.13 4.03
N ILE A 355 -3.67 0.89 4.88
CA ILE A 355 -3.27 0.71 6.29
C ILE A 355 -4.30 -0.14 7.05
N ALA A 356 -5.60 0.14 6.88
CA ALA A 356 -6.65 -0.64 7.53
C ALA A 356 -6.64 -2.11 7.10
N VAL A 357 -6.47 -2.37 5.81
CA VAL A 357 -6.39 -3.73 5.26
C VAL A 357 -5.15 -4.46 5.76
N SER A 358 -3.99 -3.81 5.78
CA SER A 358 -2.76 -4.40 6.33
C SER A 358 -2.84 -4.63 7.84
N ALA A 359 -3.40 -3.69 8.61
CA ALA A 359 -3.62 -3.88 10.04
C ALA A 359 -4.58 -5.04 10.33
N HIS A 360 -5.60 -5.23 9.47
CA HIS A 360 -6.49 -6.38 9.57
C HIS A 360 -5.77 -7.69 9.22
N ALA A 361 -4.98 -7.70 8.15
CA ALA A 361 -4.16 -8.85 7.76
C ALA A 361 -3.14 -9.23 8.85
N GLN A 362 -2.53 -8.26 9.52
CA GLN A 362 -1.57 -8.48 10.60
C GLN A 362 -2.17 -9.19 11.83
N ARG A 363 -3.49 -9.13 12.00
CA ARG A 363 -4.19 -9.79 13.12
C ARG A 363 -4.61 -11.23 12.81
N VAL A 364 -4.39 -11.69 11.58
CA VAL A 364 -4.72 -13.06 11.18
C VAL A 364 -3.69 -14.00 11.81
N ASP A 365 -4.16 -14.92 12.65
CA ASP A 365 -3.36 -16.07 13.06
C ASP A 365 -3.23 -17.04 11.88
N PHE A 366 -2.07 -17.03 11.25
CA PHE A 366 -1.80 -17.85 10.07
C PHE A 366 -1.81 -19.35 10.39
N ARG A 367 -1.62 -19.74 11.66
CA ARG A 367 -1.69 -21.15 12.11
C ARG A 367 -3.14 -21.61 12.11
N GLN A 368 -4.02 -20.82 12.74
CA GLN A 368 -5.46 -21.07 12.71
C GLN A 368 -5.98 -21.07 11.27
N LEU A 369 -5.56 -20.11 10.44
CA LEU A 369 -5.94 -20.06 9.02
C LEU A 369 -5.49 -21.32 8.26
N THR A 370 -4.31 -21.87 8.58
CA THR A 370 -3.82 -23.11 7.99
C THR A 370 -4.66 -24.30 8.42
N GLU A 371 -5.01 -24.42 9.71
CA GLU A 371 -5.89 -25.47 10.22
C GLU A 371 -7.30 -25.39 9.60
N GLU A 372 -7.88 -24.19 9.46
CA GLU A 372 -9.17 -23.97 8.77
C GLU A 372 -9.12 -24.36 7.29
N ARG A 373 -7.97 -24.21 6.63
CA ARG A 373 -7.75 -24.69 5.26
C ARG A 373 -7.60 -26.21 5.22
N ALA A 374 -6.87 -26.80 6.17
CA ALA A 374 -6.70 -28.24 6.30
C ALA A 374 -8.05 -28.95 6.53
N GLU A 375 -8.95 -28.34 7.32
CA GLU A 375 -10.31 -28.84 7.51
C GLU A 375 -11.13 -28.84 6.21
N ARG A 376 -11.00 -27.80 5.39
CA ARG A 376 -11.66 -27.76 4.07
C ARG A 376 -11.13 -28.83 3.12
N VAL A 377 -9.81 -29.10 3.13
CA VAL A 377 -9.21 -30.19 2.35
C VAL A 377 -9.70 -31.54 2.86
N THR A 378 -9.75 -31.73 4.18
CA THR A 378 -10.34 -32.91 4.82
C THR A 378 -11.77 -33.16 4.35
N GLN A 379 -12.63 -32.14 4.37
CA GLN A 379 -14.01 -32.27 3.92
C GLN A 379 -14.10 -32.66 2.43
N ALA A 380 -13.19 -32.16 1.60
CA ALA A 380 -13.10 -32.56 0.19
C ALA A 380 -12.68 -34.03 0.04
N ILE A 381 -11.68 -34.50 0.79
CA ILE A 381 -11.24 -35.91 0.84
C ILE A 381 -12.40 -36.82 1.25
N GLU A 382 -13.13 -36.47 2.30
CA GLU A 382 -14.23 -37.26 2.83
C GLU A 382 -15.42 -37.32 1.86
N THR A 383 -15.70 -36.20 1.19
CA THR A 383 -16.75 -36.17 0.17
C THR A 383 -16.36 -36.99 -1.07
N TYR A 384 -15.07 -37.03 -1.41
CA TYR A 384 -14.55 -37.92 -2.46
C TYR A 384 -14.74 -39.40 -2.07
N TYR A 385 -14.35 -39.78 -0.86
CA TYR A 385 -14.56 -41.14 -0.34
C TYR A 385 -16.02 -41.57 -0.37
N ALA A 386 -16.93 -40.69 0.04
CA ALA A 386 -18.37 -40.97 0.03
C ALA A 386 -18.93 -41.23 -1.39
N ARG A 387 -18.24 -40.80 -2.45
CA ARG A 387 -18.65 -40.97 -3.85
C ARG A 387 -17.98 -42.17 -4.51
N GLU A 388 -16.66 -42.27 -4.36
CA GLU A 388 -15.85 -43.26 -5.07
C GLU A 388 -15.66 -44.56 -4.26
N GLY A 389 -15.94 -44.52 -2.94
CA GLY A 389 -15.77 -45.66 -2.04
C GLY A 389 -14.32 -45.90 -1.59
N HIS A 390 -13.38 -45.03 -1.97
CA HIS A 390 -11.96 -45.08 -1.62
C HIS A 390 -11.40 -43.66 -1.44
N TYR A 391 -10.31 -43.48 -0.68
CA TYR A 391 -9.66 -42.16 -0.57
C TYR A 391 -8.85 -41.87 -1.85
N PRO A 392 -8.61 -40.58 -2.19
CA PRO A 392 -7.77 -40.28 -3.33
C PRO A 392 -6.33 -40.71 -3.04
N GLN A 393 -5.59 -41.17 -4.05
CA GLN A 393 -4.15 -41.46 -3.89
C GLN A 393 -3.29 -40.20 -3.91
N ASP A 394 -3.79 -39.13 -4.55
CA ASP A 394 -3.16 -37.82 -4.65
C ASP A 394 -4.25 -36.75 -4.53
N LEU A 395 -3.99 -35.66 -3.80
CA LEU A 395 -4.91 -34.52 -3.70
C LEU A 395 -5.25 -33.91 -5.07
N ARG A 396 -4.42 -34.10 -6.10
CA ARG A 396 -4.72 -33.72 -7.48
C ARG A 396 -5.96 -34.43 -8.02
N GLN A 397 -6.31 -35.62 -7.53
CA GLN A 397 -7.54 -36.33 -7.93
C GLN A 397 -8.81 -35.60 -7.48
N LEU A 398 -8.73 -34.72 -6.47
CA LEU A 398 -9.83 -33.86 -6.04
C LEU A 398 -10.10 -32.72 -7.05
N THR A 399 -9.12 -32.36 -7.89
CA THR A 399 -9.16 -31.09 -8.65
C THR A 399 -10.25 -31.00 -9.71
N HIS A 400 -10.83 -32.10 -10.20
CA HIS A 400 -11.90 -31.98 -11.20
C HIS A 400 -13.20 -31.36 -10.66
N TRP A 401 -13.52 -31.58 -9.39
CA TRP A 401 -14.79 -31.13 -8.77
C TRP A 401 -14.60 -30.03 -7.74
N TYR A 402 -13.44 -30.01 -7.08
CA TYR A 402 -13.05 -29.00 -6.09
C TYR A 402 -12.15 -27.90 -6.73
N ALA A 403 -12.24 -27.75 -8.06
CA ALA A 403 -11.32 -27.13 -9.02
C ALA A 403 -10.89 -25.68 -8.79
N LEU A 404 -11.55 -24.92 -7.91
CA LEU A 404 -11.19 -23.51 -7.65
C LEU A 404 -10.00 -23.36 -6.69
N SER A 405 -9.07 -24.31 -6.73
CA SER A 405 -7.91 -24.54 -5.87
C SER A 405 -8.26 -25.04 -4.47
N LEU A 406 -7.79 -26.26 -4.15
CA LEU A 406 -7.60 -26.65 -2.76
C LEU A 406 -6.68 -25.60 -2.11
N PRO A 407 -7.12 -24.91 -1.05
CA PRO A 407 -6.29 -23.87 -0.47
C PRO A 407 -5.03 -24.51 0.12
N GLY A 408 -3.85 -24.07 -0.31
CA GLY A 408 -2.58 -24.52 0.27
C GLY A 408 -2.36 -24.01 1.70
N PRO A 409 -1.41 -24.58 2.46
CA PRO A 409 -1.06 -24.09 3.79
C PRO A 409 -0.55 -22.64 3.75
N VAL A 410 -0.71 -21.89 4.85
CA VAL A 410 -0.22 -20.50 4.99
C VAL A 410 0.80 -20.45 6.13
N ILE A 411 1.93 -21.12 5.93
CA ILE A 411 3.04 -21.17 6.90
C ILE A 411 4.38 -20.95 6.19
N ILE A 412 4.65 -21.75 5.15
CA ILE A 412 5.84 -21.60 4.32
C ILE A 412 5.37 -21.32 2.90
N TYR A 413 5.91 -20.26 2.30
CA TYR A 413 5.48 -19.83 0.98
C TYR A 413 5.78 -20.92 -0.08
N GLY A 414 4.74 -21.28 -0.85
CA GLY A 414 4.87 -22.25 -1.94
C GLY A 414 5.03 -23.70 -1.48
N GLN A 415 4.69 -23.98 -0.22
CA GLN A 415 4.59 -25.33 0.33
C GLN A 415 3.22 -25.93 0.00
N ASP A 416 3.20 -27.23 -0.32
CA ASP A 416 1.97 -28.00 -0.51
C ASP A 416 1.60 -28.80 0.76
N TRP A 417 0.42 -29.41 0.74
CA TRP A 417 -0.01 -30.33 1.79
C TRP A 417 0.79 -31.63 1.69
N CYS A 418 1.23 -32.16 2.82
CA CYS A 418 1.73 -33.52 2.88
C CYS A 418 0.51 -34.44 2.90
N TYR A 419 0.38 -35.32 1.93
CA TYR A 419 -0.76 -36.20 1.81
C TYR A 419 -0.33 -37.61 1.43
N ASP A 420 -0.94 -38.59 2.09
CA ASP A 420 -0.75 -40.01 1.83
C ASP A 420 -2.12 -40.68 1.94
N GLY A 421 -2.53 -41.40 0.91
CA GLY A 421 -3.88 -41.93 0.77
C GLY A 421 -3.90 -43.28 0.04
N SER A 422 -4.76 -44.17 0.53
CA SER A 422 -5.01 -45.51 -0.02
C SER A 422 -6.51 -45.77 -0.09
N ASP A 423 -6.92 -47.00 -0.39
CA ASP A 423 -8.33 -47.35 -0.52
C ASP A 423 -9.11 -47.18 0.81
N ASP A 424 -8.45 -47.45 1.93
CA ASP A 424 -9.05 -47.57 3.26
C ASP A 424 -8.51 -46.59 4.31
N TYR A 425 -7.43 -45.86 4.01
CA TYR A 425 -6.86 -44.85 4.89
C TYR A 425 -6.44 -43.56 4.18
N TYR A 426 -6.31 -42.48 4.95
CA TYR A 426 -5.56 -41.31 4.55
C TYR A 426 -4.89 -40.62 5.73
N ARG A 427 -3.85 -39.86 5.43
CA ARG A 427 -3.15 -38.93 6.31
C ARG A 427 -3.06 -37.58 5.61
N LEU A 428 -3.42 -36.51 6.31
CA LEU A 428 -3.23 -35.12 5.87
C LEU A 428 -2.37 -34.38 6.89
N GLY A 429 -1.31 -33.73 6.42
CA GLY A 429 -0.38 -32.99 7.25
C GLY A 429 0.24 -31.80 6.50
N TYR A 430 1.07 -31.06 7.23
CA TYR A 430 1.82 -29.92 6.71
C TYR A 430 3.09 -29.72 7.53
N VAL A 431 4.13 -29.17 6.90
CA VAL A 431 5.29 -28.64 7.59
C VAL A 431 4.90 -27.38 8.35
N TYR A 432 5.09 -27.42 9.65
CA TYR A 432 4.92 -26.31 10.58
C TYR A 432 6.27 -25.68 10.89
N ARG A 433 6.25 -24.37 11.12
CA ARG A 433 7.38 -23.60 11.63
C ARG A 433 6.83 -22.47 12.50
N GLU A 434 7.54 -22.16 13.59
CA GLU A 434 7.06 -21.14 14.53
C GLU A 434 7.12 -19.73 13.94
N HIS A 435 8.24 -19.37 13.30
CA HIS A 435 8.48 -18.11 12.60
C HIS A 435 9.59 -18.32 11.55
N TRP A 436 9.79 -17.40 10.61
CA TRP A 436 10.64 -17.67 9.44
C TRP A 436 12.10 -17.95 9.77
N SER A 437 12.66 -17.24 10.74
CA SER A 437 14.03 -17.49 11.21
C SER A 437 14.19 -18.73 12.10
N ASN A 438 13.12 -19.47 12.41
CA ASN A 438 13.25 -20.70 13.19
C ASN A 438 13.79 -21.82 12.27
N PRO A 439 14.96 -22.40 12.55
CA PRO A 439 15.49 -23.52 11.78
C PRO A 439 14.70 -24.82 11.93
N ARG A 440 13.81 -24.94 12.92
CA ARG A 440 13.07 -26.17 13.16
C ARG A 440 11.86 -26.26 12.23
N LEU A 441 11.83 -27.31 11.40
CA LEU A 441 10.71 -27.69 10.56
C LEU A 441 10.02 -28.90 11.19
N ILE A 442 8.75 -28.73 11.57
CA ILE A 442 8.00 -29.75 12.30
C ILE A 442 6.97 -30.36 11.35
N GLY A 443 7.04 -31.66 11.07
CA GLY A 443 6.00 -32.37 10.33
C GLY A 443 4.77 -32.56 11.21
N ARG A 444 3.71 -31.75 11.00
CA ARG A 444 2.46 -31.84 11.77
C ARG A 444 1.41 -32.62 10.99
N ILE A 445 0.90 -33.68 11.61
CA ILE A 445 -0.24 -34.43 11.10
C ILE A 445 -1.52 -33.73 11.56
N TYR A 446 -2.32 -33.23 10.63
CA TYR A 446 -3.59 -32.58 10.93
C TYR A 446 -4.69 -33.61 11.20
N LYS A 447 -4.82 -34.60 10.32
CA LYS A 447 -5.86 -35.63 10.43
C LYS A 447 -5.44 -36.95 9.79
N THR A 448 -5.85 -38.04 10.42
CA THR A 448 -5.73 -39.40 9.90
C THR A 448 -7.08 -40.10 9.98
N LYS A 449 -7.30 -41.06 9.07
CA LYS A 449 -8.45 -41.95 9.10
C LYS A 449 -8.07 -43.30 8.49
N GLY A 450 -8.68 -44.38 8.99
CA GLY A 450 -8.35 -45.74 8.57
C GLY A 450 -7.19 -46.35 9.36
N GLU A 451 -6.84 -47.59 9.02
CA GLU A 451 -5.69 -48.29 9.58
C GLU A 451 -4.42 -47.84 8.85
N VAL A 452 -3.78 -46.80 9.38
CA VAL A 452 -2.59 -46.21 8.79
C VAL A 452 -1.41 -47.17 9.02
N PRO A 453 -0.73 -47.67 7.96
CA PRO A 453 0.45 -48.50 8.12
C PRO A 453 1.57 -47.71 8.83
N ASP A 454 2.47 -48.44 9.51
CA ASP A 454 3.63 -47.86 10.19
C ASP A 454 4.64 -47.32 9.15
N LEU A 455 4.35 -46.13 8.65
CA LEU A 455 5.11 -45.42 7.62
C LEU A 455 6.03 -44.39 8.25
N HIS A 456 7.09 -44.03 7.53
CA HIS A 456 8.03 -42.98 7.92
C HIS A 456 7.35 -41.62 8.15
N GLY A 457 8.13 -40.68 8.72
CA GLY A 457 7.67 -39.35 9.12
C GLY A 457 6.90 -38.66 8.00
N MET A 458 5.69 -38.21 8.30
CA MET A 458 4.87 -37.46 7.35
C MET A 458 5.54 -36.12 7.03
N CYS A 459 5.54 -35.69 5.76
CA CYS A 459 6.19 -34.47 5.26
C CYS A 459 7.70 -34.51 5.06
N GLU A 460 8.37 -35.66 5.18
CA GLU A 460 9.82 -35.74 4.98
C GLU A 460 10.23 -35.24 3.59
N GLU A 461 9.48 -35.60 2.53
CA GLU A 461 9.75 -35.14 1.16
C GLU A 461 9.67 -33.61 1.01
N GLU A 462 8.67 -32.97 1.63
CA GLU A 462 8.52 -31.51 1.61
C GLU A 462 9.67 -30.83 2.36
N VAL A 463 10.12 -31.42 3.47
CA VAL A 463 11.25 -30.90 4.25
C VAL A 463 12.55 -31.04 3.47
N VAL A 464 12.78 -32.16 2.79
CA VAL A 464 13.91 -32.34 1.89
C VAL A 464 13.87 -31.30 0.76
N ALA A 465 12.70 -31.07 0.15
CA ALA A 465 12.55 -30.06 -0.90
C ALA A 465 12.85 -28.63 -0.39
N ILE A 466 12.49 -28.31 0.85
CA ILE A 466 12.84 -27.03 1.50
C ILE A 466 14.35 -26.94 1.77
N GLN A 467 14.97 -28.01 2.27
CA GLN A 467 16.41 -28.09 2.52
C GLN A 467 17.22 -27.95 1.23
N GLU A 468 16.82 -28.60 0.14
CA GLU A 468 17.45 -28.48 -1.18
C GLU A 468 17.33 -27.06 -1.74
N ARG A 469 16.21 -26.37 -1.47
CA ARG A 469 16.00 -24.97 -1.91
C ARG A 469 16.88 -23.99 -1.13
N TYR A 470 17.23 -24.30 0.11
CA TYR A 470 18.04 -23.44 0.98
C TYR A 470 19.14 -24.23 1.72
N PRO A 471 20.16 -24.74 1.01
CA PRO A 471 21.16 -25.66 1.58
C PRO A 471 22.04 -25.01 2.65
N ASN A 472 22.09 -23.68 2.71
CA ASN A 472 22.88 -22.93 3.68
C ASN A 472 22.12 -22.66 4.99
N TYR A 473 20.84 -23.04 5.07
CA TYR A 473 20.02 -22.83 6.27
C TYR A 473 20.03 -24.11 7.10
N PRO A 474 20.32 -24.05 8.42
CA PRO A 474 20.52 -25.23 9.25
C PRO A 474 19.17 -25.85 9.67
N TYR A 475 18.36 -26.31 8.72
CA TYR A 475 17.05 -26.86 9.02
C TYR A 475 17.14 -28.19 9.76
N GLU A 476 16.41 -28.32 10.86
CA GLU A 476 16.23 -29.56 11.61
C GLU A 476 14.80 -30.07 11.44
N TYR A 477 14.63 -31.36 11.12
CA TYR A 477 13.31 -31.98 11.01
C TYR A 477 12.89 -32.64 12.32
N TRP A 478 11.67 -32.36 12.76
CA TRP A 478 11.08 -32.90 13.99
C TRP A 478 9.69 -33.47 13.68
N ALA A 479 9.37 -34.64 14.21
CA ALA A 479 7.99 -35.14 14.17
C ALA A 479 7.18 -34.48 15.30
N ASP A 480 5.89 -34.20 15.08
CA ASP A 480 5.03 -33.64 16.13
C ASP A 480 5.04 -34.53 17.39
N GLY A 481 5.40 -33.96 18.55
CA GLY A 481 5.54 -34.68 19.82
C GLY A 481 6.95 -35.12 20.22
N GLN A 482 7.98 -34.84 19.39
CA GLN A 482 9.40 -34.85 19.78
C GLN A 482 9.83 -33.45 20.26
#